data_AF-A0A7C6M1I2-F1
#
_entry.id   AF-A0A7C6M1I2-F1
#
_cell.length_a   1.000
_cell.length_b   1.000
_cell.length_c   1.000
_cell.angle_alpha   90.00
_cell.angle_beta   90.00
_cell.angle_gamma   90.00
#
_symmetry.space_group_name_H-M   'P 1'
#
loop_
_entity.id
_entity.type
_entity.pdbx_description
1 polymer ?
#
loop_
_entity_poly.entity_id
_entity_poly.type
_entity_poly.pdbx_seq_one_letter_code
_entity_poly.pdbx_strand_id
1 'polypeptide(L)'
;MKKITLCVTITLACFKAYTGGTPCIEEIPYSEERQQTQVEGKSFQGMVSIQQFGVLPENSPEQNRENLQAAIDWASSSGSALYVTPTEEGYPVATGIILRKNVSLIGAHGPTGRGTKHPLKNAPTGSLFTITDTNEPFITVESATQIRGIQFWYPKQSHQTAHDIIQYKPTIKMSDTERIVEGVTLSCLTFYGEYMAMDFRSQNNICEQILFEHCYGYPLSGEFITIDRCYDIPRILHCHVNPSNMREFGRTFSKEVVDWVVKQKTFTYWINRTDNAQLIDLFTFGVYGGIYLGEATYGQLTNFNLDCVTIGIYKSGDNTKNRNWQISQGSIIANTGEKITDIHPLMIEGKGHTSLTNVEAFSGGNPALSNLGAFYDYITINGNDMLTVSMVSCRMQGYVANNPITVNNPHARMRAVSCIDKDENFFDIP
;
A
#
# COMPACT_ATOMS: atom_id res chain seq x y z
N MET A 1 -15.49 -8.83 50.51
CA MET A 1 -14.32 -9.27 51.31
C MET A 1 -13.85 -10.64 50.82
N LYS A 2 -12.52 -10.82 50.80
CA LYS A 2 -11.71 -11.97 50.34
C LYS A 2 -11.29 -11.92 48.87
N LYS A 3 -10.24 -11.13 48.61
CA LYS A 3 -9.30 -11.32 47.49
C LYS A 3 -8.44 -12.54 47.81
N ILE A 4 -8.29 -13.46 46.87
CA ILE A 4 -7.33 -14.56 46.93
C ILE A 4 -6.13 -14.14 46.07
N THR A 5 -5.00 -13.93 46.73
CA THR A 5 -3.70 -13.63 46.11
C THR A 5 -2.98 -14.96 45.89
N LEU A 6 -2.65 -15.28 44.64
CA LEU A 6 -1.84 -16.43 44.27
C LEU A 6 -0.38 -16.00 44.17
N CYS A 7 0.45 -16.38 45.15
CA CYS A 7 1.91 -16.27 45.08
C CYS A 7 2.47 -17.51 44.38
N VAL A 8 3.18 -17.32 43.27
CA VAL A 8 3.97 -18.36 42.61
C VAL A 8 5.40 -18.26 43.11
N THR A 9 5.84 -19.29 43.84
CA THR A 9 7.23 -19.48 44.30
C THR A 9 7.99 -20.25 43.22
N ILE A 10 9.04 -19.66 42.66
CA ILE A 10 9.97 -20.33 41.74
C ILE A 10 11.17 -20.81 42.57
N THR A 11 11.34 -22.12 42.67
CA THR A 11 12.48 -22.77 43.33
C THR A 11 13.59 -23.00 42.30
N LEU A 12 14.73 -22.30 42.46
CA LEU A 12 15.96 -22.57 41.71
C LEU A 12 16.65 -23.81 42.28
N ALA A 13 16.81 -24.85 41.47
CA ALA A 13 17.63 -26.03 41.81
C ALA A 13 19.04 -25.86 41.26
N CYS A 14 20.03 -25.89 42.16
CA CYS A 14 21.46 -25.93 41.89
C CYS A 14 21.90 -27.28 41.30
N PHE A 15 22.81 -27.24 40.31
CA PHE A 15 23.65 -28.37 39.92
C PHE A 15 25.14 -27.96 40.00
N LYS A 16 25.88 -28.63 40.90
CA LYS A 16 27.34 -28.88 40.89
C LYS A 16 27.46 -30.42 40.75
N ALA A 17 28.44 -31.06 40.12
CA ALA A 17 29.78 -30.71 39.68
C ALA A 17 30.21 -31.73 38.61
N TYR A 18 31.21 -31.39 37.79
CA TYR A 18 32.20 -32.36 37.31
C TYR A 18 33.55 -31.65 37.14
N THR A 19 34.57 -32.21 37.77
CA THR A 19 35.96 -31.72 37.83
C THR A 19 36.84 -32.47 36.85
N GLY A 20 37.75 -31.77 36.17
CA GLY A 20 38.93 -32.39 35.55
C GLY A 20 39.76 -31.45 34.66
N GLY A 21 41.01 -31.17 35.06
CA GLY A 21 42.16 -31.00 34.15
C GLY A 21 42.61 -29.58 33.77
N THR A 22 43.67 -29.12 34.44
CA THR A 22 44.58 -27.94 34.26
C THR A 22 45.35 -27.90 32.90
N PRO A 23 46.22 -26.90 32.57
CA PRO A 23 46.50 -25.57 33.17
C PRO A 23 46.71 -24.37 32.20
N CYS A 24 46.70 -23.16 32.79
CA CYS A 24 47.45 -21.92 32.50
C CYS A 24 47.57 -21.36 31.07
N ILE A 25 47.00 -20.17 30.85
CA ILE A 25 47.56 -19.15 29.95
C ILE A 25 47.56 -17.81 30.70
N GLU A 26 48.73 -17.17 30.66
CA GLU A 26 49.12 -15.92 31.31
C GLU A 26 48.32 -14.71 30.83
N GLU A 27 48.07 -13.77 31.74
CA GLU A 27 47.60 -12.41 31.44
C GLU A 27 48.68 -11.65 30.64
N ILE A 28 48.33 -11.17 29.46
CA ILE A 28 49.17 -10.23 28.69
C ILE A 28 48.60 -8.83 28.90
N PRO A 29 49.42 -7.85 29.33
CA PRO A 29 48.96 -6.49 29.60
C PRO A 29 48.68 -5.73 28.31
N TYR A 30 47.61 -4.92 28.36
CA TYR A 30 47.22 -3.97 27.32
C TYR A 30 48.31 -2.89 27.18
N SER A 31 48.95 -2.80 26.01
CA SER A 31 49.79 -1.66 25.64
C SER A 31 49.17 -0.96 24.43
N GLU A 32 48.97 0.34 24.60
CA GLU A 32 48.58 1.28 23.55
C GLU A 32 49.67 1.39 22.49
N GLU A 33 49.21 1.51 21.24
CA GLU A 33 49.81 2.23 20.10
C GLU A 33 49.64 1.42 18.80
N ARG A 34 48.54 1.68 18.08
CA ARG A 34 48.60 1.74 16.61
C ARG A 34 47.84 2.94 16.09
N GLN A 35 48.63 3.72 15.37
CA GLN A 35 48.38 4.96 14.68
C GLN A 35 47.09 4.98 13.86
N GLN A 36 46.52 6.19 13.83
CA GLN A 36 45.47 6.68 12.96
C GLN A 36 45.58 6.17 11.52
N THR A 37 44.49 5.57 11.06
CA THR A 37 43.95 5.71 9.69
C THR A 37 42.50 5.20 9.74
N GLN A 38 41.58 6.05 10.21
CA GLN A 38 40.16 5.81 10.01
C GLN A 38 39.71 6.61 8.79
N VAL A 39 39.50 5.88 7.70
CA VAL A 39 38.75 6.31 6.53
C VAL A 39 37.30 6.56 7.00
N GLU A 40 36.88 7.82 6.99
CA GLU A 40 35.48 8.20 7.17
C GLU A 40 34.65 7.63 6.02
N GLY A 41 33.52 7.00 6.33
CA GLY A 41 32.57 6.50 5.34
C GLY A 41 32.29 5.00 5.33
N LYS A 42 32.33 4.31 6.49
CA LYS A 42 31.77 2.95 6.57
C LYS A 42 30.23 3.00 6.59
N SER A 43 29.70 2.32 5.60
CA SER A 43 28.30 2.11 5.27
C SER A 43 27.49 1.39 6.34
N PHE A 44 26.21 1.74 6.45
CA PHE A 44 25.22 0.89 7.09
C PHE A 44 25.17 -0.46 6.34
N GLN A 45 25.55 -1.56 7.01
CA GLN A 45 25.51 -2.93 6.47
C GLN A 45 26.22 -3.17 5.10
N GLY A 46 27.25 -2.40 4.74
CA GLY A 46 27.97 -2.62 3.47
C GLY A 46 27.36 -1.92 2.24
N MET A 47 26.28 -1.15 2.39
CA MET A 47 25.62 -0.43 1.28
C MET A 47 26.30 0.91 0.95
N VAL A 48 26.47 1.25 -0.33
CA VAL A 48 27.14 2.51 -0.70
C VAL A 48 26.17 3.69 -0.58
N SER A 49 26.55 4.75 0.13
CA SER A 49 25.71 5.94 0.26
C SER A 49 25.60 6.70 -1.06
N ILE A 50 24.40 7.18 -1.39
CA ILE A 50 24.18 8.08 -2.54
C ILE A 50 24.96 9.39 -2.42
N GLN A 51 25.35 9.81 -1.20
CA GLN A 51 26.16 11.01 -0.99
C GLN A 51 27.58 10.86 -1.55
N GLN A 52 28.10 9.63 -1.67
CA GLN A 52 29.41 9.38 -2.30
C GLN A 52 29.40 9.71 -3.81
N PHE A 53 28.22 9.73 -4.41
CA PHE A 53 28.00 10.13 -5.80
C PHE A 53 27.58 11.60 -5.91
N GLY A 54 27.63 12.36 -4.81
CA GLY A 54 27.29 13.78 -4.79
C GLY A 54 25.79 14.05 -4.75
N VAL A 55 24.93 13.10 -4.37
CA VAL A 55 23.52 13.40 -4.09
C VAL A 55 23.43 14.06 -2.71
N LEU A 56 23.18 15.38 -2.67
CA LEU A 56 23.29 16.21 -1.47
C LEU A 56 22.07 17.13 -1.28
N PRO A 57 21.64 17.44 -0.04
CA PRO A 57 20.48 18.30 0.23
C PRO A 57 20.56 19.70 -0.39
N GLU A 58 21.76 20.23 -0.58
CA GLU A 58 22.01 21.60 -1.03
C GLU A 58 22.01 21.76 -2.56
N ASN A 59 22.02 20.65 -3.30
CA ASN A 59 22.05 20.67 -4.76
C ASN A 59 20.70 21.09 -5.35
N SER A 60 20.72 21.52 -6.61
CA SER A 60 19.48 21.66 -7.38
C SER A 60 18.83 20.29 -7.62
N PRO A 61 17.49 20.23 -7.83
CA PRO A 61 16.79 19.01 -8.20
C PRO A 61 17.41 18.29 -9.41
N GLU A 62 17.82 19.04 -10.43
CA GLU A 62 18.39 18.51 -11.68
C GLU A 62 19.76 17.89 -11.43
N GLN A 63 20.61 18.57 -10.65
CA GLN A 63 21.94 18.06 -10.30
C GLN A 63 21.84 16.76 -9.49
N ASN A 64 20.93 16.71 -8.51
CA ASN A 64 20.71 15.49 -7.74
C ASN A 64 20.12 14.37 -8.58
N ARG A 65 19.27 14.68 -9.57
CA ARG A 65 18.77 13.67 -10.52
C ARG A 65 19.92 13.04 -11.30
N GLU A 66 20.84 13.86 -11.83
CA GLU A 66 22.02 13.38 -12.56
C GLU A 66 22.95 12.54 -11.68
N ASN A 67 23.22 13.01 -10.47
CA ASN A 67 24.09 12.32 -9.50
C ASN A 67 23.47 11.00 -9.04
N LEU A 68 22.15 10.97 -8.79
CA LEU A 68 21.45 9.74 -8.42
C LEU A 68 21.42 8.74 -9.57
N GLN A 69 21.20 9.22 -10.81
CA GLN A 69 21.27 8.34 -11.98
C GLN A 69 22.68 7.75 -12.15
N ALA A 70 23.74 8.54 -11.98
CA ALA A 70 25.11 8.06 -12.04
C ALA A 70 25.41 6.99 -10.97
N ALA A 71 24.87 7.16 -9.75
CA ALA A 71 24.98 6.16 -8.68
C ALA A 71 24.29 4.85 -9.07
N ILE A 72 23.08 4.94 -9.62
CA ILE A 72 22.29 3.78 -10.08
C ILE A 72 23.00 3.08 -11.23
N ASP A 73 23.49 3.81 -12.22
CA ASP A 73 24.20 3.25 -13.37
C ASP A 73 25.48 2.52 -12.92
N TRP A 74 26.23 3.08 -11.96
CA TRP A 74 27.37 2.40 -11.32
C TRP A 74 26.94 1.08 -10.66
N ALA A 75 25.88 1.11 -9.86
CA ALA A 75 25.39 -0.04 -9.10
C ALA A 75 24.83 -1.16 -9.99
N SER A 76 24.31 -0.82 -11.17
CA SER A 76 23.67 -1.77 -12.09
C SER A 76 24.58 -2.91 -12.55
N SER A 77 25.89 -2.63 -12.64
CA SER A 77 26.90 -3.59 -13.09
C SER A 77 27.17 -4.71 -12.08
N SER A 78 26.93 -4.45 -10.79
CA SER A 78 27.22 -5.38 -9.69
C SER A 78 26.00 -5.80 -8.88
N GLY A 79 24.82 -5.23 -9.15
CA GLY A 79 23.62 -5.42 -8.33
C GLY A 79 23.74 -4.81 -6.93
N SER A 80 24.55 -3.75 -6.79
CA SER A 80 24.78 -3.10 -5.49
C SER A 80 23.53 -2.39 -4.98
N ALA A 81 23.36 -2.37 -3.66
CA ALA A 81 22.38 -1.54 -2.99
C ALA A 81 22.95 -0.14 -2.68
N LEU A 82 22.18 0.89 -3.01
CA LEU A 82 22.48 2.28 -2.68
C LEU A 82 21.69 2.71 -1.45
N TYR A 83 22.38 3.27 -0.47
CA TYR A 83 21.78 3.76 0.76
C TYR A 83 21.43 5.25 0.64
N VAL A 84 20.14 5.55 0.79
CA VAL A 84 19.62 6.91 0.88
C VAL A 84 19.85 7.40 2.30
N THR A 85 21.03 7.96 2.56
CA THR A 85 21.42 8.43 3.89
C THR A 85 20.40 9.44 4.43
N PRO A 86 19.90 9.28 5.67
CA PRO A 86 19.01 10.26 6.29
C PRO A 86 19.61 11.68 6.34
N THR A 87 18.81 12.70 6.00
CA THR A 87 19.17 14.11 6.16
C THR A 87 18.02 14.90 6.78
N GLU A 88 18.32 16.09 7.28
CA GLU A 88 17.33 16.98 7.91
C GLU A 88 16.18 17.31 6.93
N GLU A 89 16.54 17.80 5.74
CA GLU A 89 15.60 18.34 4.74
C GLU A 89 15.25 17.37 3.59
N GLY A 90 15.82 16.16 3.61
CA GLY A 90 15.78 15.25 2.47
C GLY A 90 16.66 15.72 1.31
N TYR A 91 16.45 15.12 0.14
CA TYR A 91 17.16 15.43 -1.09
C TYR A 91 16.17 16.01 -2.11
N PRO A 92 16.34 17.25 -2.58
CA PRO A 92 15.57 17.75 -3.72
C PRO A 92 16.00 16.99 -4.98
N VAL A 93 15.09 16.34 -5.69
CA VAL A 93 15.42 15.56 -6.90
C VAL A 93 14.36 15.81 -7.99
N ALA A 94 14.81 16.09 -9.21
CA ALA A 94 13.94 16.18 -10.38
C ALA A 94 13.44 14.79 -10.82
N THR A 95 12.35 14.76 -11.57
CA THR A 95 11.73 13.51 -12.04
C THR A 95 12.54 12.85 -13.17
N GLY A 96 12.18 11.63 -13.57
CA GLY A 96 12.82 10.92 -14.68
C GLY A 96 14.03 10.06 -14.31
N ILE A 97 14.08 9.56 -13.06
CA ILE A 97 15.08 8.55 -12.67
C ILE A 97 14.70 7.19 -13.24
N ILE A 98 15.67 6.45 -13.76
CA ILE A 98 15.49 5.04 -14.13
C ILE A 98 16.24 4.19 -13.11
N LEU A 99 15.50 3.46 -12.27
CA LEU A 99 16.08 2.45 -11.39
C LEU A 99 16.41 1.21 -12.22
N ARG A 100 17.70 1.14 -12.60
CA ARG A 100 18.24 0.11 -13.48
C ARG A 100 18.10 -1.28 -12.90
N LYS A 101 18.04 -2.26 -13.79
CA LYS A 101 17.99 -3.68 -13.46
C LYS A 101 19.03 -4.04 -12.41
N ASN A 102 18.62 -4.88 -11.45
CA ASN A 102 19.41 -5.37 -10.31
C ASN A 102 19.70 -4.35 -9.19
N VAL A 103 19.32 -3.08 -9.32
CA VAL A 103 19.68 -2.04 -8.34
C VAL A 103 18.63 -1.94 -7.23
N SER A 104 19.10 -1.77 -6.00
CA SER A 104 18.26 -1.50 -4.83
C SER A 104 18.50 -0.11 -4.26
N LEU A 105 17.43 0.64 -3.96
CA LEU A 105 17.47 1.87 -3.16
C LEU A 105 16.94 1.59 -1.75
N ILE A 106 17.77 1.80 -0.73
CA ILE A 106 17.46 1.45 0.65
C ILE A 106 17.55 2.69 1.54
N GLY A 107 16.50 2.97 2.29
CA GLY A 107 16.45 4.01 3.32
C GLY A 107 16.45 3.44 4.74
N ALA A 108 16.39 4.33 5.71
CA ALA A 108 16.53 4.01 7.12
C ALA A 108 15.23 3.56 7.81
N HIS A 109 14.07 3.79 7.19
CA HIS A 109 12.79 3.69 7.89
C HIS A 109 12.04 2.40 7.58
N GLY A 110 11.21 1.96 8.52
CA GLY A 110 10.05 1.12 8.21
C GLY A 110 8.92 1.98 7.60
N PRO A 111 7.69 1.45 7.47
CA PRO A 111 6.55 2.29 7.15
C PRO A 111 6.36 3.38 8.20
N THR A 112 6.28 4.65 7.77
CA THR A 112 6.13 5.81 8.66
C THR A 112 4.76 6.45 8.49
N GLY A 113 3.70 5.67 8.71
CA GLY A 113 2.34 6.22 8.73
C GLY A 113 2.22 7.40 9.70
N ARG A 114 1.53 8.47 9.29
CA ARG A 114 1.44 9.79 9.97
C ARG A 114 2.64 10.72 9.80
N GLY A 115 3.76 10.21 9.33
CA GLY A 115 4.93 11.00 8.98
C GLY A 115 6.08 10.90 9.97
N THR A 116 7.29 11.07 9.47
CA THR A 116 8.39 11.62 10.28
C THR A 116 8.18 13.13 10.43
N LYS A 117 8.75 13.75 11.47
CA LYS A 117 8.63 15.18 11.70
C LYS A 117 9.97 15.78 12.09
N HIS A 118 10.38 16.81 11.35
CA HIS A 118 11.51 17.64 11.74
C HIS A 118 11.20 18.40 13.06
N PRO A 119 12.12 18.46 14.05
CA PRO A 119 11.85 19.07 15.36
C PRO A 119 11.43 20.55 15.30
N LEU A 120 11.89 21.28 14.27
CA LEU A 120 11.67 22.73 14.14
C LEU A 120 10.84 23.13 12.91
N LYS A 121 10.50 22.19 12.02
CA LYS A 121 9.84 22.49 10.74
C LYS A 121 8.62 21.61 10.57
N ASN A 122 7.59 22.14 9.92
CA ASN A 122 6.42 21.38 9.49
C ASN A 122 6.73 20.62 8.19
N ALA A 123 7.70 19.72 8.27
CA ALA A 123 8.20 18.91 7.17
C ALA A 123 8.62 17.51 7.66
N PRO A 124 8.53 16.47 6.81
CA PRO A 124 9.14 15.17 7.09
C PRO A 124 10.68 15.24 7.05
N THR A 125 11.34 14.22 7.58
CA THR A 125 12.81 14.12 7.62
C THR A 125 13.27 12.67 7.45
N GLY A 126 14.57 12.45 7.26
CA GLY A 126 15.17 11.13 7.20
C GLY A 126 15.57 10.71 5.78
N SER A 127 15.39 9.43 5.42
CA SER A 127 15.62 8.96 4.04
C SER A 127 14.48 9.43 3.13
N LEU A 128 14.62 10.65 2.62
CA LEU A 128 13.52 11.43 2.04
C LEU A 128 13.91 12.03 0.68
N PHE A 129 13.09 11.82 -0.34
CA PHE A 129 13.14 12.58 -1.59
C PHE A 129 12.08 13.68 -1.58
N THR A 130 12.50 14.91 -1.89
CA THR A 130 11.66 16.10 -2.00
C THR A 130 11.46 16.43 -3.48
N ILE A 131 10.21 16.34 -3.96
CA ILE A 131 9.89 16.31 -5.39
C ILE A 131 8.96 17.47 -5.71
N THR A 132 9.37 18.34 -6.62
CA THR A 132 8.54 19.48 -7.07
C THR A 132 8.30 19.53 -8.57
N ASP A 133 9.06 18.72 -9.32
CA ASP A 133 8.95 18.58 -10.76
C ASP A 133 7.73 17.72 -11.12
N THR A 134 7.10 18.05 -12.25
CA THR A 134 5.83 17.48 -12.73
C THR A 134 5.96 16.81 -14.10
N ASN A 135 7.16 16.83 -14.70
CA ASN A 135 7.34 16.48 -16.10
C ASN A 135 7.23 14.98 -16.36
N GLU A 136 7.91 14.17 -15.55
CA GLU A 136 8.02 12.73 -15.72
C GLU A 136 7.59 11.97 -14.44
N PRO A 137 7.35 10.65 -14.51
CA PRO A 137 7.34 9.81 -13.31
C PRO A 137 8.62 10.03 -12.49
N PHE A 138 8.54 10.02 -11.16
CA PHE A 138 9.73 10.26 -10.35
C PHE A 138 10.78 9.16 -10.56
N ILE A 139 10.39 7.89 -10.36
CA ILE A 139 11.22 6.72 -10.64
C ILE A 139 10.49 5.77 -11.59
N THR A 140 11.16 5.38 -12.67
CA THR A 140 10.79 4.25 -13.52
C THR A 140 11.63 3.03 -13.12
N VAL A 141 10.99 1.88 -12.85
CA VAL A 141 11.69 0.66 -12.39
C VAL A 141 11.83 -0.39 -13.49
N GLU A 142 13.02 -0.99 -13.57
CA GLU A 142 13.32 -2.18 -14.37
C GLU A 142 13.27 -3.46 -13.50
N SER A 143 13.53 -4.63 -14.09
CA SER A 143 13.49 -5.92 -13.38
C SER A 143 14.49 -6.05 -12.24
N ALA A 144 14.20 -6.94 -11.29
CA ALA A 144 15.07 -7.29 -10.17
C ALA A 144 15.50 -6.07 -9.34
N THR A 145 14.59 -5.11 -9.17
CA THR A 145 14.83 -3.88 -8.41
C THR A 145 14.13 -3.92 -7.05
N GLN A 146 14.68 -3.16 -6.10
CA GLN A 146 14.04 -2.94 -4.81
C GLN A 146 14.06 -1.46 -4.42
N ILE A 147 12.95 -0.99 -3.87
CA ILE A 147 12.90 0.28 -3.14
C ILE A 147 12.38 -0.04 -1.75
N ARG A 148 13.16 0.29 -0.72
CA ARG A 148 12.80 0.00 0.66
C ARG A 148 13.04 1.16 1.60
N GLY A 149 12.09 1.47 2.47
CA GLY A 149 12.33 2.32 3.64
C GLY A 149 12.58 3.79 3.33
N ILE A 150 12.03 4.26 2.21
CA ILE A 150 12.20 5.60 1.66
C ILE A 150 10.88 6.35 1.72
N GLN A 151 10.96 7.64 1.99
CA GLN A 151 9.84 8.57 1.99
C GLN A 151 9.89 9.46 0.73
N PHE A 152 8.72 9.77 0.17
CA PHE A 152 8.55 10.66 -0.98
C PHE A 152 7.65 11.83 -0.58
N TRP A 153 8.13 13.06 -0.74
CA TRP A 153 7.37 14.25 -0.35
C TRP A 153 7.24 15.24 -1.49
N TYR A 154 6.00 15.62 -1.77
CA TYR A 154 5.62 16.63 -2.74
C TYR A 154 5.20 17.91 -2.00
N PRO A 155 6.16 18.78 -1.62
CA PRO A 155 5.88 19.89 -0.72
C PRO A 155 4.89 20.92 -1.30
N LYS A 156 4.81 21.03 -2.63
CA LYS A 156 3.90 21.96 -3.31
C LYS A 156 2.46 21.44 -3.46
N GLN A 157 2.18 20.18 -3.11
CA GLN A 157 0.84 19.62 -3.26
C GLN A 157 -0.18 20.36 -2.37
N SER A 158 -1.34 20.68 -2.95
CA SER A 158 -2.43 21.24 -2.17
C SER A 158 -2.99 20.24 -1.17
N HIS A 159 -3.25 20.71 0.04
CA HIS A 159 -3.90 19.91 1.09
C HIS A 159 -5.12 20.60 1.70
N GLN A 160 -5.42 21.83 1.28
CA GLN A 160 -6.54 22.62 1.79
C GLN A 160 -7.59 22.89 0.71
N THR A 161 -7.15 23.07 -0.55
CA THR A 161 -8.00 23.54 -1.65
C THR A 161 -7.94 22.55 -2.82
N ALA A 162 -9.08 22.05 -3.29
CA ALA A 162 -9.10 21.05 -4.35
C ALA A 162 -8.71 21.61 -5.73
N HIS A 163 -9.04 22.88 -5.99
CA HIS A 163 -8.69 23.56 -7.25
C HIS A 163 -7.19 23.63 -7.50
N ASP A 164 -6.36 23.65 -6.45
CA ASP A 164 -4.91 23.84 -6.54
C ASP A 164 -4.15 22.50 -6.54
N ILE A 165 -4.85 21.37 -6.71
CA ILE A 165 -4.24 20.05 -6.75
C ILE A 165 -3.33 19.94 -7.98
N ILE A 166 -2.08 19.57 -7.73
CA ILE A 166 -1.08 19.33 -8.77
C ILE A 166 -1.17 17.87 -9.18
N GLN A 167 -1.44 17.65 -10.47
CA GLN A 167 -1.50 16.31 -11.08
C GLN A 167 -0.09 15.81 -11.42
N TYR A 168 0.70 15.48 -10.39
CA TYR A 168 1.99 14.84 -10.58
C TYR A 168 1.84 13.52 -11.36
N LYS A 169 2.86 13.18 -12.16
CA LYS A 169 3.01 11.83 -12.71
C LYS A 169 3.20 10.81 -11.58
N PRO A 170 3.03 9.50 -11.84
CA PRO A 170 3.22 8.47 -10.83
C PRO A 170 4.58 8.60 -10.13
N THR A 171 4.61 8.40 -8.82
CA THR A 171 5.88 8.43 -8.07
C THR A 171 6.78 7.28 -8.50
N ILE A 172 6.22 6.08 -8.65
CA ILE A 172 6.92 4.90 -9.14
C ILE A 172 6.12 4.35 -10.31
N LYS A 173 6.77 4.11 -11.45
CA LYS A 173 6.17 3.52 -12.65
C LYS A 173 6.99 2.32 -13.10
N MET A 174 6.35 1.26 -13.58
CA MET A 174 7.08 0.20 -14.31
C MET A 174 7.65 0.74 -15.63
N SER A 175 8.81 0.21 -16.06
CA SER A 175 9.36 0.52 -17.37
C SER A 175 8.41 0.12 -18.50
N ASP A 176 8.20 1.03 -19.46
CA ASP A 176 7.50 0.77 -20.71
C ASP A 176 8.45 0.47 -21.88
N THR A 177 9.76 0.70 -21.70
CA THR A 177 10.79 0.37 -22.69
C THR A 177 11.32 -1.06 -22.53
N GLU A 178 11.27 -1.61 -21.33
CA GLU A 178 11.71 -2.99 -21.07
C GLU A 178 10.63 -3.99 -21.48
N ARG A 179 10.98 -4.98 -22.31
CA ARG A 179 10.03 -6.02 -22.72
C ARG A 179 9.44 -6.80 -21.53
N ILE A 180 10.23 -6.98 -20.47
CA ILE A 180 9.88 -7.74 -19.27
C ILE A 180 10.30 -6.90 -18.06
N VAL A 181 9.36 -6.70 -17.12
CA VAL A 181 9.61 -6.13 -15.80
C VAL A 181 9.16 -7.17 -14.78
N GLU A 182 10.12 -7.76 -14.06
CA GLU A 182 9.87 -8.86 -13.15
C GLU A 182 10.66 -8.75 -11.84
N GLY A 183 10.16 -9.33 -10.76
CA GLY A 183 10.89 -9.42 -9.50
C GLY A 183 11.14 -8.06 -8.84
N VAL A 184 10.17 -7.15 -8.94
CA VAL A 184 10.24 -5.83 -8.31
C VAL A 184 9.66 -5.89 -6.89
N THR A 185 10.40 -5.38 -5.91
CA THR A 185 9.95 -5.27 -4.51
C THR A 185 9.88 -3.83 -4.06
N LEU A 186 8.68 -3.35 -3.72
CA LEU A 186 8.43 -2.04 -3.13
C LEU A 186 7.97 -2.24 -1.68
N SER A 187 8.79 -1.83 -0.71
CA SER A 187 8.54 -2.14 0.70
C SER A 187 8.78 -0.97 1.65
N CYS A 188 7.98 -0.85 2.70
CA CYS A 188 8.18 0.19 3.73
C CYS A 188 8.24 1.61 3.15
N LEU A 189 7.41 1.91 2.15
CA LEU A 189 7.40 3.20 1.46
C LEU A 189 6.34 4.12 2.04
N THR A 190 6.65 5.41 2.16
CA THR A 190 5.65 6.40 2.57
C THR A 190 5.61 7.58 1.61
N PHE A 191 4.42 7.93 1.16
CA PHE A 191 4.15 9.00 0.22
C PHE A 191 3.39 10.14 0.93
N TYR A 192 3.83 11.37 0.66
CA TYR A 192 3.25 12.59 1.21
C TYR A 192 2.95 13.59 0.08
N GLY A 193 1.68 13.70 -0.32
CA GLY A 193 1.22 14.67 -1.32
C GLY A 193 1.37 14.20 -2.77
N GLU A 194 1.58 12.91 -2.98
CA GLU A 194 1.55 12.28 -4.28
C GLU A 194 0.19 12.44 -4.94
N TYR A 195 0.18 12.62 -6.27
CA TYR A 195 -1.06 12.49 -7.03
C TYR A 195 -1.39 11.03 -7.29
N MET A 196 -0.42 10.25 -7.76
CA MET A 196 -0.50 8.80 -7.92
C MET A 196 0.79 8.17 -7.36
N ALA A 197 0.67 7.07 -6.61
CA ALA A 197 1.83 6.44 -5.98
C ALA A 197 2.54 5.48 -6.92
N MET A 198 1.90 4.38 -7.33
CA MET A 198 2.56 3.26 -8.02
C MET A 198 1.76 2.79 -9.24
N ASP A 199 2.35 2.94 -10.43
CA ASP A 199 1.74 2.57 -11.72
C ASP A 199 2.47 1.39 -12.39
N PHE A 200 1.86 0.21 -12.31
CA PHE A 200 2.30 -1.02 -12.96
C PHE A 200 1.30 -1.45 -14.04
N ARG A 201 0.68 -0.49 -14.74
CA ARG A 201 -0.13 -0.77 -15.93
C ARG A 201 0.79 -1.03 -17.13
N SER A 202 0.85 -2.28 -17.55
CA SER A 202 1.58 -2.67 -18.76
C SER A 202 0.83 -2.27 -20.03
N GLN A 203 1.55 -1.66 -20.99
CA GLN A 203 0.98 -1.37 -22.32
C GLN A 203 1.15 -2.53 -23.30
N ASN A 204 2.31 -3.20 -23.30
CA ASN A 204 2.58 -4.43 -24.08
C ASN A 204 3.72 -5.28 -23.47
N ASN A 205 4.09 -5.00 -22.23
CA ASN A 205 5.26 -5.52 -21.54
C ASN A 205 4.84 -6.67 -20.63
N ILE A 206 5.73 -7.63 -20.38
CA ILE A 206 5.49 -8.66 -19.38
C ILE A 206 5.71 -8.03 -18.00
N CYS A 207 4.79 -8.27 -17.08
CA CYS A 207 4.86 -7.84 -15.68
C CYS A 207 4.76 -9.10 -14.80
N GLU A 208 5.74 -9.40 -13.97
CA GLU A 208 5.76 -10.68 -13.23
C GLU A 208 6.35 -10.54 -11.82
N GLN A 209 5.85 -11.34 -10.86
CA GLN A 209 6.43 -11.44 -9.51
C GLN A 209 6.61 -10.09 -8.80
N ILE A 210 5.59 -9.23 -8.86
CA ILE A 210 5.63 -7.90 -8.23
C ILE A 210 5.14 -7.99 -6.78
N LEU A 211 5.91 -7.39 -5.86
CA LEU A 211 5.59 -7.32 -4.44
C LEU A 211 5.50 -5.86 -3.96
N PHE A 212 4.35 -5.53 -3.38
CA PHE A 212 4.12 -4.30 -2.63
C PHE A 212 3.83 -4.65 -1.18
N GLU A 213 4.59 -4.10 -0.24
CA GLU A 213 4.42 -4.42 1.17
C GLU A 213 4.65 -3.20 2.07
N HIS A 214 3.80 -2.99 3.09
CA HIS A 214 3.99 -1.90 4.05
C HIS A 214 4.11 -0.52 3.40
N CYS A 215 3.26 -0.22 2.41
CA CYS A 215 3.25 1.07 1.70
C CYS A 215 2.10 1.97 2.17
N TYR A 216 2.40 3.25 2.42
CA TYR A 216 1.50 4.21 3.09
C TYR A 216 1.38 5.49 2.27
N GLY A 217 0.17 6.01 2.08
CA GLY A 217 -0.04 7.23 1.29
C GLY A 217 -1.46 7.78 1.36
N TYR A 218 -1.74 8.78 0.54
CA TYR A 218 -3.10 9.22 0.20
C TYR A 218 -3.06 9.89 -1.18
N PRO A 219 -3.06 9.08 -2.25
CA PRO A 219 -2.90 9.59 -3.61
C PRO A 219 -4.14 10.38 -3.99
N LEU A 220 -3.92 11.61 -4.42
CA LEU A 220 -5.01 12.50 -4.77
C LEU A 220 -5.78 11.97 -6.01
N SER A 221 -5.16 11.30 -6.97
CA SER A 221 -5.90 10.63 -8.06
C SER A 221 -6.90 9.57 -7.58
N GLY A 222 -6.83 9.14 -6.32
CA GLY A 222 -7.55 7.99 -5.77
C GLY A 222 -6.94 6.65 -6.15
N GLU A 223 -5.84 6.63 -6.92
CA GLU A 223 -5.13 5.41 -7.34
C GLU A 223 -3.81 5.27 -6.57
N PHE A 224 -3.70 4.24 -5.74
CA PHE A 224 -2.49 3.94 -4.97
C PHE A 224 -1.60 2.93 -5.68
N ILE A 225 -2.16 1.75 -5.98
CA ILE A 225 -1.46 0.69 -6.70
C ILE A 225 -2.34 0.26 -7.87
N THR A 226 -1.82 0.40 -9.09
CA THR A 226 -2.49 -0.11 -10.28
C THR A 226 -1.62 -1.18 -10.94
N ILE A 227 -2.17 -2.36 -11.19
CA ILE A 227 -1.47 -3.48 -11.81
C ILE A 227 -2.26 -3.96 -13.02
N ASP A 228 -1.58 -4.11 -14.15
CA ASP A 228 -2.15 -4.70 -15.35
C ASP A 228 -1.23 -5.74 -15.98
N ARG A 229 -1.80 -6.84 -16.49
CA ARG A 229 -1.09 -7.91 -17.21
C ARG A 229 0.08 -8.49 -16.39
N CYS A 230 -0.19 -8.74 -15.10
CA CYS A 230 0.82 -9.29 -14.19
C CYS A 230 0.65 -10.80 -13.99
N TYR A 231 1.65 -11.59 -14.39
CA TYR A 231 1.66 -13.04 -14.19
C TYR A 231 2.48 -13.43 -12.96
N ASP A 232 2.43 -14.70 -12.56
CA ASP A 232 3.17 -15.25 -11.43
C ASP A 232 2.96 -14.51 -10.10
N ILE A 233 1.69 -14.42 -9.69
CA ILE A 233 1.21 -14.05 -8.34
C ILE A 233 1.73 -12.68 -7.88
N PRO A 234 1.11 -11.55 -8.31
CA PRO A 234 1.35 -10.26 -7.67
C PRO A 234 0.84 -10.27 -6.24
N ARG A 235 1.55 -9.58 -5.35
CA ARG A 235 1.22 -9.49 -3.92
C ARG A 235 1.15 -8.04 -3.47
N ILE A 236 0.05 -7.66 -2.83
CA ILE A 236 -0.14 -6.38 -2.17
C ILE A 236 -0.48 -6.65 -0.71
N LEU A 237 0.44 -6.27 0.18
CA LEU A 237 0.40 -6.66 1.58
C LEU A 237 0.52 -5.43 2.48
N HIS A 238 -0.26 -5.39 3.57
CA HIS A 238 -0.06 -4.46 4.68
C HIS A 238 -0.01 -2.97 4.27
N CYS A 239 -0.83 -2.57 3.30
CA CYS A 239 -0.83 -1.23 2.73
C CYS A 239 -1.94 -0.37 3.33
N HIS A 240 -1.67 0.93 3.54
CA HIS A 240 -2.57 1.80 4.28
C HIS A 240 -2.69 3.19 3.65
N VAL A 241 -3.88 3.47 3.11
CA VAL A 241 -4.23 4.72 2.41
C VAL A 241 -5.12 5.58 3.29
N ASN A 242 -4.66 6.77 3.70
CA ASN A 242 -5.37 7.58 4.69
C ASN A 242 -5.04 9.08 4.60
N PRO A 243 -6.04 9.99 4.54
CA PRO A 243 -5.81 11.44 4.40
C PRO A 243 -5.09 12.09 5.58
N SER A 244 -5.00 11.40 6.72
CA SER A 244 -4.26 11.87 7.87
C SER A 244 -2.78 11.42 7.86
N ASN A 245 -2.24 10.94 6.73
CA ASN A 245 -0.85 10.47 6.66
C ASN A 245 0.20 11.59 6.85
N MET A 246 -0.20 12.85 6.68
CA MET A 246 0.65 14.04 6.81
C MET A 246 0.36 14.84 8.10
N ARG A 247 -0.32 14.22 9.08
CA ARG A 247 -0.83 14.91 10.28
C ARG A 247 0.29 15.42 11.19
N GLU A 248 1.37 14.66 11.38
CA GLU A 248 2.42 15.02 12.35
C GLU A 248 3.07 16.38 12.03
N PHE A 249 3.26 16.65 10.74
CA PHE A 249 3.81 17.92 10.26
C PHE A 249 2.73 18.90 9.76
N GLY A 250 1.50 18.76 10.27
CA GLY A 250 0.46 19.79 10.18
C GLY A 250 -0.22 19.95 8.82
N ARG A 251 -0.16 18.94 7.95
CA ARG A 251 -0.70 19.01 6.58
C ARG A 251 -1.80 17.97 6.32
N THR A 252 -2.74 17.83 7.26
CA THR A 252 -3.91 16.96 7.05
C THR A 252 -4.75 17.50 5.88
N PHE A 253 -5.28 16.61 5.04
CA PHE A 253 -6.16 17.00 3.95
C PHE A 253 -7.49 17.54 4.45
N SER A 254 -7.93 18.66 3.87
CA SER A 254 -9.25 19.23 4.15
C SER A 254 -10.36 18.32 3.59
N LYS A 255 -11.57 18.51 4.13
CA LYS A 255 -12.78 17.85 3.60
C LYS A 255 -12.97 18.10 2.10
N GLU A 256 -12.67 19.31 1.62
CA GLU A 256 -12.77 19.65 0.20
C GLU A 256 -11.84 18.78 -0.67
N VAL A 257 -10.60 18.58 -0.23
CA VAL A 257 -9.65 17.74 -0.96
C VAL A 257 -10.08 16.28 -0.93
N VAL A 258 -10.52 15.75 0.21
CA VAL A 258 -11.02 14.37 0.32
C VAL A 258 -12.25 14.16 -0.58
N ASP A 259 -13.19 15.11 -0.59
CA ASP A 259 -14.36 15.08 -1.48
C ASP A 259 -13.96 15.11 -2.97
N TRP A 260 -12.88 15.81 -3.32
CA TRP A 260 -12.35 15.81 -4.68
C TRP A 260 -11.74 14.44 -5.05
N VAL A 261 -11.09 13.73 -4.11
CA VAL A 261 -10.58 12.35 -4.35
C VAL A 261 -11.74 11.40 -4.64
N VAL A 262 -12.83 11.47 -3.86
CA VAL A 262 -14.05 10.69 -4.11
C VAL A 262 -14.66 11.00 -5.48
N LYS A 263 -14.56 12.24 -5.97
CA LYS A 263 -15.06 12.63 -7.29
C LYS A 263 -14.23 12.11 -8.46
N GLN A 264 -13.01 11.59 -8.24
CA GLN A 264 -12.18 11.04 -9.32
C GLN A 264 -12.75 9.75 -9.91
N LYS A 265 -13.63 9.06 -9.17
CA LYS A 265 -14.26 7.81 -9.62
C LYS A 265 -13.26 6.70 -10.00
N THR A 266 -12.13 6.69 -9.31
CA THR A 266 -11.03 5.72 -9.44
C THR A 266 -11.02 4.72 -8.27
N PHE A 267 -10.15 3.73 -8.32
CA PHE A 267 -10.00 2.72 -7.27
C PHE A 267 -8.60 2.75 -6.66
N THR A 268 -8.53 2.68 -5.32
CA THR A 268 -7.26 2.69 -4.57
C THR A 268 -6.34 1.57 -5.02
N TYR A 269 -6.89 0.36 -5.10
CA TYR A 269 -6.21 -0.80 -5.65
C TYR A 269 -6.93 -1.22 -6.92
N TRP A 270 -6.28 -1.01 -8.06
CA TRP A 270 -6.81 -1.41 -9.37
C TRP A 270 -6.03 -2.61 -9.88
N ILE A 271 -6.68 -3.77 -9.93
CA ILE A 271 -6.05 -5.04 -10.27
C ILE A 271 -6.73 -5.61 -11.50
N ASN A 272 -5.99 -5.74 -12.60
CA ASN A 272 -6.54 -6.27 -13.83
C ASN A 272 -5.58 -7.18 -14.57
N ARG A 273 -6.13 -8.13 -15.33
CA ARG A 273 -5.36 -9.10 -16.14
C ARG A 273 -4.22 -9.72 -15.32
N THR A 274 -4.51 -10.23 -14.12
CA THR A 274 -3.49 -10.81 -13.23
C THR A 274 -3.72 -12.29 -12.97
N ASP A 275 -2.61 -13.01 -12.73
CA ASP A 275 -2.63 -14.42 -12.36
C ASP A 275 -2.55 -14.60 -10.83
N ASN A 276 -3.64 -15.08 -10.22
CA ASN A 276 -3.72 -15.46 -8.80
C ASN A 276 -3.25 -14.38 -7.80
N ALA A 277 -3.74 -13.14 -7.93
CA ALA A 277 -3.32 -12.02 -7.11
C ALA A 277 -3.62 -12.23 -5.60
N GLN A 278 -2.70 -11.81 -4.74
CA GLN A 278 -2.87 -11.84 -3.28
C GLN A 278 -2.98 -10.42 -2.72
N LEU A 279 -4.11 -10.11 -2.09
CA LEU A 279 -4.34 -8.83 -1.41
C LEU A 279 -4.61 -9.12 0.07
N ILE A 280 -3.74 -8.64 0.95
CA ILE A 280 -3.80 -8.98 2.38
C ILE A 280 -3.54 -7.73 3.24
N ASP A 281 -4.36 -7.51 4.27
CA ASP A 281 -4.17 -6.42 5.24
C ASP A 281 -4.16 -5.04 4.56
N LEU A 282 -5.27 -4.73 3.88
CA LEU A 282 -5.41 -3.48 3.12
C LEU A 282 -6.36 -2.51 3.82
N PHE A 283 -5.93 -1.25 3.92
CA PHE A 283 -6.75 -0.16 4.43
C PHE A 283 -6.87 0.96 3.40
N THR A 284 -8.07 1.48 3.19
CA THR A 284 -8.29 2.76 2.50
C THR A 284 -9.34 3.59 3.21
N PHE A 285 -9.26 4.92 3.08
CA PHE A 285 -10.22 5.84 3.64
C PHE A 285 -10.53 6.98 2.68
N GLY A 286 -11.82 7.28 2.46
CA GLY A 286 -12.25 8.53 1.83
C GLY A 286 -11.86 8.60 0.35
N VAL A 287 -12.27 7.60 -0.41
CA VAL A 287 -12.00 7.43 -1.84
C VAL A 287 -13.28 7.00 -2.54
N TYR A 288 -13.31 7.03 -3.88
CA TYR A 288 -14.45 6.48 -4.59
C TYR A 288 -14.52 4.96 -4.45
N GLY A 289 -13.50 4.28 -4.97
CA GLY A 289 -13.42 2.84 -5.03
C GLY A 289 -12.33 2.31 -4.10
N GLY A 290 -12.64 1.28 -3.31
CA GLY A 290 -11.63 0.57 -2.54
C GLY A 290 -10.76 -0.31 -3.44
N ILE A 291 -11.36 -1.38 -3.97
CA ILE A 291 -10.65 -2.38 -4.77
C ILE A 291 -11.42 -2.66 -6.06
N TYR A 292 -10.74 -2.55 -7.20
CA TYR A 292 -11.23 -3.03 -8.48
C TYR A 292 -10.53 -4.34 -8.85
N LEU A 293 -11.34 -5.37 -9.11
CA LEU A 293 -10.94 -6.69 -9.57
C LEU A 293 -11.48 -6.86 -10.99
N GLY A 294 -10.64 -6.56 -11.97
CA GLY A 294 -11.02 -6.51 -13.38
C GLY A 294 -11.40 -7.85 -14.02
N GLU A 295 -11.70 -7.79 -15.32
CA GLU A 295 -12.34 -8.89 -16.05
C GLU A 295 -11.47 -10.16 -16.10
N ALA A 296 -10.16 -9.99 -16.22
CA ALA A 296 -9.22 -11.08 -16.46
C ALA A 296 -8.36 -11.40 -15.23
N THR A 297 -8.93 -11.34 -14.03
CA THR A 297 -8.20 -11.61 -12.77
C THR A 297 -8.89 -12.65 -11.89
N TYR A 298 -8.12 -13.28 -11.03
CA TYR A 298 -8.55 -14.17 -9.95
C TYR A 298 -7.53 -14.13 -8.82
N GLY A 299 -7.93 -14.56 -7.62
CA GLY A 299 -7.05 -14.50 -6.47
C GLY A 299 -7.75 -14.54 -5.12
N GLN A 300 -7.05 -14.03 -4.11
CA GLN A 300 -7.46 -13.99 -2.72
C GLN A 300 -7.35 -12.57 -2.17
N LEU A 301 -8.39 -12.15 -1.46
CA LEU A 301 -8.45 -10.90 -0.70
C LEU A 301 -8.84 -11.22 0.74
N THR A 302 -8.00 -10.88 1.72
CA THR A 302 -8.36 -11.11 3.12
C THR A 302 -7.81 -10.05 4.06
N ASN A 303 -8.45 -9.87 5.22
CA ASN A 303 -8.08 -8.88 6.23
C ASN A 303 -8.08 -7.47 5.63
N PHE A 304 -9.23 -6.84 5.45
CA PHE A 304 -9.29 -5.50 4.84
C PHE A 304 -10.30 -4.58 5.53
N ASN A 305 -10.06 -3.28 5.39
CA ASN A 305 -10.91 -2.22 5.90
C ASN A 305 -11.03 -1.12 4.83
N LEU A 306 -12.22 -0.99 4.24
CA LEU A 306 -12.49 -0.01 3.19
C LEU A 306 -13.45 1.04 3.73
N ASP A 307 -12.89 2.13 4.24
CA ASP A 307 -13.63 3.11 5.02
C ASP A 307 -14.06 4.31 4.17
N CYS A 308 -15.31 4.72 4.34
CA CYS A 308 -15.87 5.89 3.66
C CYS A 308 -15.64 5.84 2.14
N VAL A 309 -16.15 4.79 1.52
CA VAL A 309 -16.07 4.54 0.07
C VAL A 309 -17.43 4.72 -0.62
N THR A 310 -17.42 4.95 -1.92
CA THR A 310 -18.63 4.82 -2.77
C THR A 310 -18.84 3.37 -3.16
N ILE A 311 -17.79 2.73 -3.70
CA ILE A 311 -17.78 1.30 -4.01
C ILE A 311 -16.67 0.64 -3.18
N GLY A 312 -17.00 -0.33 -2.34
CA GLY A 312 -15.98 -1.09 -1.61
C GLY A 312 -15.16 -1.97 -2.55
N ILE A 313 -15.78 -3.01 -3.07
CA ILE A 313 -15.16 -3.93 -4.01
C ILE A 313 -16.00 -3.99 -5.28
N TYR A 314 -15.38 -3.70 -6.42
CA TYR A 314 -15.93 -3.96 -7.74
C TYR A 314 -15.25 -5.18 -8.32
N LYS A 315 -16.02 -6.20 -8.68
CA LYS A 315 -15.51 -7.41 -9.33
C LYS A 315 -16.19 -7.63 -10.67
N SER A 316 -15.39 -7.76 -11.72
CA SER A 316 -15.85 -8.17 -13.05
C SER A 316 -15.38 -9.58 -13.42
N GLY A 317 -15.61 -10.01 -14.65
CA GLY A 317 -15.12 -11.30 -15.16
C GLY A 317 -15.39 -11.53 -16.65
N ASP A 318 -14.38 -11.94 -17.41
CA ASP A 318 -14.50 -12.20 -18.86
C ASP A 318 -14.81 -13.67 -19.21
N ASN A 319 -14.64 -14.60 -18.26
CA ASN A 319 -14.86 -16.02 -18.49
C ASN A 319 -15.23 -16.80 -17.21
N THR A 320 -15.58 -18.08 -17.38
CA THR A 320 -16.07 -18.96 -16.30
C THR A 320 -15.01 -19.83 -15.64
N LYS A 321 -13.75 -19.81 -16.12
CA LYS A 321 -12.64 -20.67 -15.67
C LYS A 321 -11.50 -19.82 -15.11
N ASN A 322 -11.14 -20.03 -13.85
CA ASN A 322 -10.07 -19.25 -13.18
C ASN A 322 -10.37 -17.74 -13.17
N ARG A 323 -11.62 -17.38 -12.83
CA ARG A 323 -12.10 -16.02 -12.52
C ARG A 323 -12.75 -16.01 -11.14
N ASN A 324 -12.07 -16.69 -10.23
CA ASN A 324 -12.57 -17.01 -8.90
C ASN A 324 -11.88 -16.09 -7.90
N TRP A 325 -12.68 -15.27 -7.22
CA TRP A 325 -12.18 -14.47 -6.11
C TRP A 325 -12.67 -15.05 -4.79
N GLN A 326 -11.72 -15.30 -3.89
CA GLN A 326 -11.98 -15.69 -2.51
C GLN A 326 -11.74 -14.46 -1.65
N ILE A 327 -12.82 -13.90 -1.11
CA ILE A 327 -12.79 -12.65 -0.35
C ILE A 327 -13.24 -12.97 1.08
N SER A 328 -12.42 -12.64 2.06
CA SER A 328 -12.74 -12.98 3.45
C SER A 328 -12.29 -11.96 4.47
N GLN A 329 -12.89 -12.02 5.67
CA GLN A 329 -12.42 -11.32 6.87
C GLN A 329 -12.16 -9.83 6.62
N GLY A 330 -13.16 -9.08 6.19
CA GLY A 330 -12.98 -7.66 5.93
C GLY A 330 -14.22 -6.85 6.25
N SER A 331 -14.05 -5.54 6.40
CA SER A 331 -15.13 -4.60 6.66
C SER A 331 -15.15 -3.48 5.62
N ILE A 332 -16.36 -3.04 5.28
CA ILE A 332 -16.60 -2.00 4.29
C ILE A 332 -17.57 -0.96 4.88
N ILE A 333 -17.14 0.30 4.90
CA ILE A 333 -17.99 1.44 5.24
C ILE A 333 -18.28 2.20 3.96
N ALA A 334 -19.29 1.76 3.22
CA ALA A 334 -19.78 2.47 2.05
C ALA A 334 -20.77 3.57 2.51
N ASN A 335 -20.39 4.83 2.33
CA ASN A 335 -21.21 5.95 2.82
C ASN A 335 -21.05 7.25 2.05
N THR A 336 -20.09 7.35 1.12
CA THR A 336 -19.82 8.59 0.36
C THR A 336 -20.19 8.42 -1.10
N GLY A 337 -20.57 9.50 -1.75
CA GLY A 337 -21.07 9.50 -3.12
C GLY A 337 -22.12 10.60 -3.33
N GLU A 338 -22.50 10.81 -4.59
CA GLU A 338 -23.49 11.84 -4.94
C GLU A 338 -24.91 11.42 -4.56
N LYS A 339 -25.24 10.14 -4.73
CA LYS A 339 -26.59 9.59 -4.53
C LYS A 339 -26.49 8.26 -3.82
N ILE A 340 -27.48 7.97 -2.97
CA ILE A 340 -27.51 6.73 -2.19
C ILE A 340 -27.48 5.50 -3.10
N THR A 341 -28.17 5.56 -4.25
CA THR A 341 -28.27 4.50 -5.26
C THR A 341 -26.96 4.14 -5.96
N ASP A 342 -25.91 4.93 -5.76
CA ASP A 342 -24.59 4.71 -6.37
C ASP A 342 -23.59 4.13 -5.33
N ILE A 343 -24.01 3.98 -4.07
CA ILE A 343 -23.16 3.58 -2.94
C ILE A 343 -23.39 2.10 -2.63
N HIS A 344 -22.36 1.28 -2.86
CA HIS A 344 -22.43 -0.17 -2.74
C HIS A 344 -21.16 -0.72 -2.08
N PRO A 345 -21.25 -1.48 -0.98
CA PRO A 345 -20.11 -2.20 -0.46
C PRO A 345 -19.52 -3.16 -1.49
N LEU A 346 -20.38 -3.86 -2.24
CA LEU A 346 -19.98 -4.85 -3.24
C LEU A 346 -20.74 -4.65 -4.56
N MET A 347 -20.00 -4.63 -5.66
CA MET A 347 -20.56 -4.65 -7.01
C MET A 347 -19.94 -5.80 -7.80
N ILE A 348 -20.77 -6.68 -8.35
CA ILE A 348 -20.34 -7.87 -9.08
C ILE A 348 -21.00 -7.93 -10.45
N GLU A 349 -20.20 -8.18 -11.48
CA GLU A 349 -20.67 -8.37 -12.85
C GLU A 349 -19.79 -9.36 -13.65
N GLY A 350 -20.15 -9.54 -14.92
CA GLY A 350 -19.43 -10.40 -15.85
C GLY A 350 -19.65 -11.89 -15.56
N LYS A 351 -18.55 -12.66 -15.52
CA LYS A 351 -18.53 -14.13 -15.38
C LYS A 351 -17.68 -14.59 -14.20
N GLY A 352 -17.71 -15.90 -13.93
CA GLY A 352 -16.88 -16.54 -12.91
C GLY A 352 -17.55 -16.60 -11.54
N HIS A 353 -16.73 -16.83 -10.51
CA HIS A 353 -17.21 -17.07 -9.15
C HIS A 353 -16.66 -16.04 -8.16
N THR A 354 -17.50 -15.58 -7.25
CA THR A 354 -17.06 -14.82 -6.07
C THR A 354 -17.51 -15.54 -4.81
N SER A 355 -16.57 -15.86 -3.94
CA SER A 355 -16.83 -16.39 -2.61
C SER A 355 -16.55 -15.32 -1.56
N LEU A 356 -17.53 -15.06 -0.70
CA LEU A 356 -17.48 -14.09 0.39
C LEU A 356 -17.64 -14.84 1.72
N THR A 357 -16.67 -14.67 2.63
CA THR A 357 -16.70 -15.32 3.95
C THR A 357 -16.34 -14.31 5.04
N ASN A 358 -17.26 -14.05 5.97
CA ASN A 358 -17.04 -13.05 7.04
C ASN A 358 -16.66 -11.66 6.49
N VAL A 359 -17.34 -11.25 5.42
CA VAL A 359 -17.28 -9.86 4.94
C VAL A 359 -18.41 -9.08 5.60
N GLU A 360 -18.05 -7.98 6.24
CA GLU A 360 -18.97 -7.10 6.93
C GLU A 360 -19.12 -5.79 6.17
N ALA A 361 -20.34 -5.27 6.13
CA ALA A 361 -20.58 -3.87 5.82
C ALA A 361 -21.43 -3.24 6.90
N PHE A 362 -21.03 -2.05 7.32
CA PHE A 362 -21.78 -1.18 8.22
C PHE A 362 -21.57 0.27 7.79
N SER A 363 -22.47 1.17 8.16
CA SER A 363 -22.39 2.56 7.71
C SER A 363 -22.78 3.55 8.81
N GLY A 364 -22.27 4.77 8.68
CA GLY A 364 -22.47 5.87 9.60
C GLY A 364 -21.81 7.14 9.06
N GLY A 365 -22.16 8.30 9.63
CA GLY A 365 -21.61 9.57 9.18
C GLY A 365 -20.16 9.79 9.61
N ASN A 366 -19.34 10.42 8.75
CA ASN A 366 -17.97 10.81 9.09
C ASN A 366 -17.67 12.27 8.68
N PRO A 367 -17.25 13.15 9.61
CA PRO A 367 -17.07 14.57 9.30
C PRO A 367 -15.85 14.88 8.40
N ALA A 368 -14.95 13.92 8.18
CA ALA A 368 -13.76 14.12 7.33
C ALA A 368 -14.09 14.34 5.85
N LEU A 369 -15.30 13.96 5.41
CA LEU A 369 -15.76 14.06 4.03
C LEU A 369 -17.28 14.26 3.96
N SER A 370 -17.81 14.57 2.78
CA SER A 370 -19.23 14.56 2.47
C SER A 370 -19.69 13.11 2.30
N ASN A 371 -20.80 12.75 2.94
CA ASN A 371 -21.30 11.39 2.98
C ASN A 371 -22.82 11.40 3.23
N LEU A 372 -23.48 10.29 2.90
CA LEU A 372 -24.90 10.04 3.09
C LEU A 372 -25.19 9.13 4.30
N GLY A 373 -24.14 8.63 4.98
CA GLY A 373 -24.25 7.85 6.22
C GLY A 373 -24.86 6.45 6.07
N ALA A 374 -25.15 6.02 4.85
CA ALA A 374 -25.75 4.73 4.51
C ALA A 374 -25.31 4.30 3.09
N PHE A 375 -25.66 3.07 2.72
CA PHE A 375 -25.49 2.54 1.36
C PHE A 375 -26.81 2.00 0.80
N TYR A 376 -26.91 1.79 -0.52
CA TYR A 376 -28.17 1.35 -1.14
C TYR A 376 -28.51 -0.09 -0.78
N ASP A 377 -27.63 -1.02 -1.14
CA ASP A 377 -27.69 -2.46 -0.86
C ASP A 377 -26.33 -2.97 -0.42
N TYR A 378 -26.27 -4.19 0.15
CA TYR A 378 -25.00 -4.81 0.53
C TYR A 378 -24.21 -5.27 -0.71
N ILE A 379 -24.92 -5.82 -1.70
CA ILE A 379 -24.34 -6.29 -2.95
C ILE A 379 -25.27 -6.05 -4.12
N THR A 380 -24.72 -5.45 -5.18
CA THR A 380 -25.36 -5.32 -6.49
C THR A 380 -24.74 -6.30 -7.48
N ILE A 381 -25.61 -7.04 -8.19
CA ILE A 381 -25.21 -7.98 -9.23
C ILE A 381 -25.79 -7.56 -10.57
N ASN A 382 -24.91 -7.23 -11.52
CA ASN A 382 -25.27 -6.70 -12.83
C ASN A 382 -24.85 -7.64 -13.98
N GLY A 383 -25.36 -7.38 -15.17
CA GLY A 383 -25.01 -8.07 -16.41
C GLY A 383 -26.04 -9.10 -16.87
N ASN A 384 -25.69 -9.86 -17.91
CA ASN A 384 -26.54 -10.92 -18.48
C ASN A 384 -25.81 -12.26 -18.64
N ASP A 385 -24.58 -12.34 -18.15
CA ASP A 385 -23.79 -13.56 -18.19
C ASP A 385 -24.01 -14.42 -16.94
N MET A 386 -23.79 -15.72 -17.07
CA MET A 386 -23.80 -16.63 -15.91
C MET A 386 -22.62 -16.32 -14.98
N LEU A 387 -22.93 -15.87 -13.76
CA LEU A 387 -21.98 -15.71 -12.66
C LEU A 387 -22.50 -16.33 -11.36
N THR A 388 -21.60 -16.78 -10.49
CA THR A 388 -21.97 -17.40 -9.22
C THR A 388 -21.42 -16.62 -8.03
N VAL A 389 -22.24 -16.43 -6.99
CA VAL A 389 -21.82 -15.81 -5.73
C VAL A 389 -22.16 -16.74 -4.56
N SER A 390 -21.20 -17.03 -3.69
CA SER A 390 -21.45 -17.72 -2.42
C SER A 390 -21.10 -16.81 -1.26
N MET A 391 -21.98 -16.73 -0.26
CA MET A 391 -21.81 -15.90 0.92
C MET A 391 -21.95 -16.76 2.18
N VAL A 392 -21.00 -16.64 3.09
CA VAL A 392 -21.01 -17.34 4.37
C VAL A 392 -20.70 -16.35 5.48
N SER A 393 -21.56 -16.30 6.50
CA SER A 393 -21.33 -15.50 7.72
C SER A 393 -21.04 -14.02 7.45
N CYS A 394 -21.64 -13.44 6.39
CA CYS A 394 -21.53 -12.02 6.09
C CYS A 394 -22.50 -11.21 6.96
N ARG A 395 -22.08 -10.04 7.44
CA ARG A 395 -22.92 -9.14 8.24
C ARG A 395 -23.22 -7.87 7.44
N MET A 396 -24.49 -7.59 7.22
CA MET A 396 -24.97 -6.65 6.20
C MET A 396 -25.79 -5.55 6.86
N GLN A 397 -25.14 -4.58 7.50
CA GLN A 397 -25.83 -3.51 8.25
C GLN A 397 -25.75 -2.17 7.53
N GLY A 398 -26.83 -1.39 7.51
CA GLY A 398 -26.79 -0.02 6.97
C GLY A 398 -27.21 0.17 5.51
N TYR A 399 -27.79 -0.86 4.86
CA TYR A 399 -28.46 -0.68 3.57
C TYR A 399 -29.85 -0.06 3.71
N VAL A 400 -30.23 0.82 2.78
CA VAL A 400 -31.56 1.46 2.74
C VAL A 400 -32.58 0.68 1.91
N ALA A 401 -32.14 -0.17 0.98
CA ALA A 401 -33.03 -0.99 0.17
C ALA A 401 -33.87 -1.97 1.01
N ASN A 402 -34.94 -2.49 0.41
CA ASN A 402 -35.79 -3.48 1.07
C ASN A 402 -35.05 -4.81 1.26
N ASN A 403 -34.19 -5.19 0.31
CA ASN A 403 -33.38 -6.40 0.35
C ASN A 403 -31.89 -6.03 0.38
N PRO A 404 -31.04 -6.82 1.05
CA PRO A 404 -29.60 -6.58 1.06
C PRO A 404 -28.95 -6.83 -0.31
N ILE A 405 -29.65 -7.49 -1.23
CA ILE A 405 -29.10 -7.90 -2.52
C ILE A 405 -29.97 -7.36 -3.65
N THR A 406 -29.36 -6.63 -4.58
CA THR A 406 -29.97 -6.20 -5.83
C THR A 406 -29.47 -7.10 -6.96
N VAL A 407 -30.39 -7.80 -7.64
CA VAL A 407 -30.06 -8.68 -8.76
C VAL A 407 -30.65 -8.12 -10.04
N ASN A 408 -29.79 -7.51 -10.85
CA ASN A 408 -30.11 -7.04 -12.21
C ASN A 408 -29.62 -8.02 -13.29
N ASN A 409 -29.07 -9.17 -12.88
CA ASN A 409 -28.65 -10.24 -13.78
C ASN A 409 -29.56 -11.46 -13.65
N PRO A 410 -30.40 -11.76 -14.66
CA PRO A 410 -31.36 -12.86 -14.60
C PRO A 410 -30.69 -14.25 -14.61
N HIS A 411 -29.41 -14.33 -14.93
CA HIS A 411 -28.63 -15.57 -14.99
C HIS A 411 -27.73 -15.78 -13.76
N ALA A 412 -27.67 -14.82 -12.83
CA ALA A 412 -26.87 -14.97 -11.62
C ALA A 412 -27.41 -16.10 -10.74
N ARG A 413 -26.49 -16.88 -10.15
CA ARG A 413 -26.81 -17.90 -9.13
C ARG A 413 -26.13 -17.54 -7.83
N MET A 414 -26.89 -17.54 -6.75
CA MET A 414 -26.39 -17.14 -5.45
C MET A 414 -26.73 -18.18 -4.39
N ARG A 415 -25.87 -18.29 -3.39
CA ARG A 415 -26.15 -19.00 -2.15
C ARG A 415 -25.69 -18.11 -0.99
N ALA A 416 -26.52 -17.94 0.01
CA ALA A 416 -26.15 -17.27 1.26
C ALA A 416 -26.44 -18.21 2.42
N VAL A 417 -25.49 -18.35 3.35
CA VAL A 417 -25.59 -19.22 4.51
C VAL A 417 -25.13 -18.48 5.76
N SER A 418 -25.96 -18.46 6.79
CA SER A 418 -25.66 -17.86 8.10
C SER A 418 -25.26 -16.39 8.02
N CYS A 419 -25.76 -15.66 7.01
CA CYS A 419 -25.54 -14.22 6.93
C CYS A 419 -26.50 -13.48 7.88
N ILE A 420 -26.21 -12.22 8.18
CA ILE A 420 -26.99 -11.39 9.10
C ILE A 420 -27.42 -10.12 8.37
N ASP A 421 -28.72 -9.82 8.37
CA ASP A 421 -29.27 -8.63 7.72
C ASP A 421 -29.20 -7.36 8.59
N LYS A 422 -29.79 -6.24 8.11
CA LYS A 422 -29.73 -4.95 8.82
C LYS A 422 -30.53 -4.92 10.12
N ASP A 423 -31.48 -5.85 10.26
CA ASP A 423 -32.36 -5.98 11.43
C ASP A 423 -31.85 -7.07 12.39
N GLU A 424 -30.61 -7.54 12.17
CA GLU A 424 -29.92 -8.58 12.95
C GLU A 424 -30.55 -9.97 12.86
N ASN A 425 -31.34 -10.24 11.83
CA ASN A 425 -31.90 -11.56 11.58
C ASN A 425 -30.97 -12.41 10.69
N PHE A 426 -31.11 -13.74 10.80
CA PHE A 426 -30.48 -14.64 9.85
C PHE A 426 -31.05 -14.42 8.43
N PHE A 427 -30.13 -14.32 7.48
CA PHE A 427 -30.42 -14.19 6.06
C PHE A 427 -29.79 -15.35 5.30
N ASP A 428 -30.64 -16.18 4.69
CA ASP A 428 -30.25 -17.32 3.90
C ASP A 428 -30.89 -17.27 2.52
N ILE A 429 -30.12 -17.63 1.50
CA ILE A 429 -30.62 -17.89 0.15
C ILE A 429 -30.31 -19.36 -0.15
N PRO A 430 -31.33 -20.18 -0.42
CA PRO A 430 -31.16 -21.59 -0.73
C PRO A 430 -30.46 -21.82 -2.09
#